data_AF-V5SJF9-F1
#
_entry.id   AF-V5SJF9-F1
#
_cell.length_a   1.000
_cell.length_b   1.000
_cell.length_c   1.000
_cell.angle_alpha   90.00
_cell.angle_beta   90.00
_cell.angle_gamma   90.00
#
_symmetry.space_group_name_H-M   'P 1'
#
loop_
_entity.id
_entity.type
_entity.pdbx_description
1 polymer ?
#
loop_
_entity_poly.entity_id
_entity_poly.type
_entity_poly.pdbx_seq_one_letter_code
_entity_poly.pdbx_strand_id
1 'polypeptide(L)'
;MVRRLLEEICEREGATGPNLHQRLHDLRSKVPLSEALLDGAMELKILGNDAAHIEAKEYAAIGKEEAEIAVEVAKEILKALYQHKTLIARMQKLKSAKIP
;
A
#
# COMPACT_ATOMS: atom_id res chain seq x y z
N MET A 1 11.99 1.32 -3.67
CA MET A 1 11.23 2.35 -2.91
C MET A 1 9.89 1.84 -2.40
N VAL A 2 9.04 1.22 -3.23
CA VAL A 2 7.73 0.67 -2.81
C VAL A 2 7.83 -0.42 -1.72
N ARG A 3 8.86 -1.26 -1.76
CA ARG A 3 9.10 -2.26 -0.71
C ARG A 3 9.25 -1.65 0.68
N ARG A 4 10.10 -0.61 0.82
CA ARG A 4 10.31 0.05 2.11
C ARG A 4 9.01 0.67 2.63
N LEU A 5 8.21 1.26 1.73
CA LEU A 5 6.88 1.76 2.10
C LEU A 5 6.01 0.66 2.74
N LEU A 6 5.96 -0.52 2.14
CA LEU A 6 5.19 -1.65 2.68
C LEU A 6 5.74 -2.13 4.03
N GLU A 7 7.06 -2.17 4.20
CA GLU A 7 7.69 -2.52 5.47
C GLU A 7 7.31 -1.55 6.60
N GLU A 8 7.29 -0.25 6.32
CA GLU A 8 6.87 0.79 7.26
C GLU A 8 5.37 0.70 7.60
N ILE A 9 4.53 0.43 6.61
CA ILE A 9 3.09 0.19 6.84
C ILE A 9 2.90 -1.02 7.75
N CYS A 10 3.55 -2.13 7.45
CA CYS A 10 3.47 -3.33 8.29
C CYS A 10 3.96 -3.04 9.71
N GLU A 11 5.05 -2.27 9.88
CA GLU A 11 5.57 -1.93 11.21
C GLU A 11 4.59 -1.05 12.00
N ARG A 12 4.09 0.02 11.38
CA ARG A 12 3.15 0.94 12.00
C ARG A 12 1.86 0.27 12.45
N GLU A 13 1.32 -0.60 11.61
CA GLU A 13 0.05 -1.30 11.87
C GLU A 13 0.28 -2.57 12.72
N GLY A 14 1.51 -2.81 13.18
CA GLY A 14 1.87 -3.91 14.07
C GLY A 14 1.80 -5.29 13.41
N ALA A 15 1.92 -5.37 12.09
CA ALA A 15 1.93 -6.62 11.33
C ALA A 15 3.27 -7.37 11.47
N THR A 16 3.16 -8.65 11.80
CA THR A 16 4.24 -9.53 12.24
C THR A 16 4.46 -10.68 11.27
N GLY A 17 5.67 -11.23 11.26
CA GLY A 17 6.04 -12.35 10.40
C GLY A 17 7.53 -12.34 10.07
N PRO A 18 8.08 -13.50 9.67
CA PRO A 18 9.52 -13.65 9.43
C PRO A 18 10.04 -12.89 8.20
N ASN A 19 9.16 -12.45 7.30
CA ASN A 19 9.52 -11.65 6.13
C ASN A 19 8.32 -10.78 5.70
N LEU A 20 8.53 -9.91 4.71
CA LEU A 20 7.52 -8.97 4.24
C LEU A 20 6.24 -9.65 3.70
N HIS A 21 6.35 -10.79 3.03
CA HIS A 21 5.17 -11.51 2.52
C HIS A 21 4.25 -11.97 3.67
N GLN A 22 4.83 -12.60 4.70
CA GLN A 22 4.05 -12.99 5.88
C GLN A 22 3.51 -11.79 6.66
N ARG A 23 4.28 -10.69 6.76
CA ARG A 23 3.80 -9.45 7.38
C ARG A 23 2.62 -8.85 6.61
N LEU A 24 2.63 -8.88 5.27
CA LEU A 24 1.51 -8.41 4.45
C LEU A 24 0.28 -9.32 4.57
N HIS A 25 0.47 -10.63 4.78
CA HIS A 25 -0.64 -11.54 5.09
C HIS A 25 -1.27 -11.20 6.46
N ASP A 26 -0.45 -11.00 7.50
CA ASP A 26 -0.94 -10.59 8.82
C ASP A 26 -1.63 -9.22 8.80
N LEU A 27 -1.12 -8.29 7.98
CA LEU A 27 -1.67 -6.95 7.78
C LEU A 27 -3.15 -6.97 7.37
N ARG A 28 -3.60 -7.98 6.59
CA ARG A 28 -4.99 -8.09 6.12
C ARG A 28 -6.02 -7.99 7.26
N SER A 29 -5.67 -8.50 8.43
CA SER A 29 -6.55 -8.48 9.61
C SER A 29 -6.50 -7.17 10.42
N LYS A 30 -5.55 -6.28 10.11
CA LYS A 30 -5.19 -5.11 10.94
C LYS A 30 -5.62 -3.78 10.34
N VAL A 31 -5.85 -3.74 9.03
CA VAL A 31 -6.15 -2.49 8.30
C VAL A 31 -7.47 -2.57 7.55
N PRO A 32 -8.19 -1.44 7.37
CA PRO A 32 -9.43 -1.39 6.61
C PRO A 32 -9.14 -1.24 5.10
N LEU A 33 -8.29 -2.09 4.54
CA LEU A 33 -8.02 -2.14 3.10
C LEU A 33 -8.92 -3.17 2.44
N SER A 34 -9.28 -2.94 1.17
CA SER A 34 -9.95 -3.95 0.36
C SER A 34 -8.97 -5.06 -0.02
N GLU A 35 -9.50 -6.26 -0.29
CA GLU A 35 -8.69 -7.40 -0.77
C GLU A 35 -7.86 -7.02 -2.00
N ALA A 36 -8.45 -6.28 -2.95
CA ALA A 36 -7.75 -5.82 -4.16
C ALA A 36 -6.53 -4.93 -3.86
N LEU A 37 -6.59 -4.06 -2.85
CA LEU A 37 -5.44 -3.24 -2.44
C LEU A 37 -4.38 -4.06 -1.69
N LEU A 38 -4.79 -5.09 -0.95
CA LEU A 38 -3.90 -6.02 -0.26
C LEU A 38 -3.17 -6.93 -1.26
N ASP A 39 -3.85 -7.40 -2.30
CA ASP A 39 -3.26 -8.14 -3.41
C ASP A 39 -2.29 -7.24 -4.19
N GLY A 40 -2.69 -5.98 -4.46
CA GLY A 40 -1.79 -4.98 -5.04
C GLY A 40 -0.53 -4.75 -4.20
N ALA A 41 -0.62 -4.76 -2.87
CA ALA A 41 0.54 -4.68 -1.99
C ALA A 41 1.48 -5.89 -2.12
N MET A 42 0.94 -7.09 -2.36
CA MET A 42 1.74 -8.29 -2.64
C MET A 42 2.49 -8.17 -3.98
N GLU A 43 1.83 -7.65 -5.02
CA GLU A 43 2.46 -7.39 -6.31
C GLU A 43 3.57 -6.32 -6.21
N LEU A 44 3.31 -5.23 -5.47
CA LEU A 44 4.32 -4.21 -5.18
C LEU A 44 5.55 -4.78 -4.46
N LYS A 45 5.35 -5.77 -3.59
CA LYS A 45 6.46 -6.47 -2.91
C LYS A 45 7.32 -7.24 -3.91
N ILE A 46 6.70 -7.90 -4.91
CA ILE A 46 7.43 -8.64 -5.96
C ILE A 46 8.24 -7.64 -6.79
N LEU A 47 7.57 -6.61 -7.32
CA LEU A 47 8.22 -5.56 -8.12
C LEU A 47 9.37 -4.88 -7.37
N GLY A 48 9.17 -4.58 -6.08
CA GLY A 48 10.20 -3.96 -5.24
C GLY A 48 11.36 -4.89 -4.87
N ASN A 49 11.15 -6.21 -4.90
CA ASN A 49 12.21 -7.20 -4.74
C ASN A 49 13.08 -7.27 -5.99
N ASP A 50 12.45 -7.32 -7.16
CA ASP A 50 13.12 -7.47 -8.45
C ASP A 50 13.90 -6.20 -8.81
N ALA A 51 13.37 -5.01 -8.49
CA ALA A 51 14.08 -3.74 -8.60
C ALA A 51 15.35 -3.63 -7.74
N ALA A 52 15.49 -4.46 -6.69
CA ALA A 52 16.62 -4.42 -5.77
C ALA A 52 17.71 -5.45 -6.09
N HIS A 53 17.41 -6.46 -6.93
CA HIS A 53 18.37 -7.47 -7.35
C HIS A 53 19.09 -7.04 -8.64
N ILE A 54 20.21 -6.34 -8.48
CA ILE A 54 21.08 -5.82 -9.56
C ILE A 54 21.70 -6.95 -10.44
N GLU A 55 21.61 -8.22 -10.02
CA GLU A 55 22.21 -9.36 -10.75
C GLU A 55 21.25 -10.09 -11.70
N ALA A 56 19.95 -9.79 -11.67
CA ALA A 56 19.00 -10.35 -12.62
C ALA A 56 19.10 -9.59 -13.96
N LYS A 57 19.95 -10.10 -14.86
CA LYS A 57 20.14 -9.59 -16.23
C LYS A 57 18.86 -9.50 -17.08
N GLU A 58 17.73 -10.01 -16.61
CA GLU A 58 16.43 -9.96 -17.29
C GLU A 58 15.65 -8.66 -17.05
N TYR A 59 16.04 -7.81 -16.08
CA TYR A 59 15.26 -6.64 -15.68
C TYR A 59 15.99 -5.30 -15.88
N ALA A 60 16.60 -5.11 -17.05
CA ALA A 60 16.91 -3.76 -17.55
C ALA A 60 15.63 -2.94 -17.89
N ALA A 61 14.42 -3.47 -17.62
CA ALA A 61 13.15 -2.85 -17.97
C ALA A 61 12.05 -3.12 -16.92
N ILE A 62 12.19 -2.63 -15.68
CA ILE A 62 10.97 -2.07 -15.06
C ILE A 62 10.69 -0.81 -15.87
N GLY A 63 9.73 -0.92 -16.78
CA GLY A 63 9.36 0.16 -17.66
C GLY A 63 8.72 1.30 -16.87
N LYS A 64 8.52 2.40 -17.59
CA LYS A 64 7.82 3.57 -17.07
C LYS A 64 6.41 3.19 -16.59
N GLU A 65 5.73 2.30 -17.32
CA GLU A 65 4.34 1.92 -17.05
C GLU A 65 4.21 1.14 -15.74
N GLU A 66 5.06 0.15 -15.49
CA GLU A 66 5.06 -0.61 -14.23
C GLU A 66 5.39 0.28 -13.04
N ALA A 67 6.32 1.23 -13.21
CA ALA A 67 6.65 2.20 -12.18
C ALA A 67 5.49 3.16 -11.89
N GLU A 68 4.78 3.63 -12.92
CA GLU A 68 3.62 4.51 -12.79
C GLU A 68 2.47 3.78 -12.07
N ILE A 69 2.13 2.56 -12.50
CA ILE A 69 1.10 1.73 -11.87
C ILE A 69 1.49 1.45 -10.41
N ALA A 70 2.75 1.14 -10.14
CA ALA A 70 3.20 0.87 -8.77
C ALA A 70 3.03 2.09 -7.84
N VAL A 71 3.31 3.29 -8.36
CA VAL A 71 3.08 4.54 -7.64
C VAL A 71 1.59 4.79 -7.42
N GLU A 72 0.74 4.49 -8.40
CA GLU A 72 -0.71 4.63 -8.26
C GLU A 72 -1.29 3.69 -7.20
N VAL A 73 -0.92 2.41 -7.22
CA VAL A 73 -1.34 1.44 -6.20
C VAL A 73 -0.86 1.88 -4.81
N ALA A 74 0.41 2.30 -4.69
CA ALA A 74 0.94 2.81 -3.43
C ALA A 74 0.16 4.04 -2.93
N LYS A 75 -0.21 4.96 -3.81
CA LYS A 75 -1.05 6.12 -3.46
C LYS A 75 -2.43 5.69 -2.95
N GLU A 76 -3.09 4.74 -3.59
CA GLU A 76 -4.42 4.29 -3.15
C GLU A 76 -4.36 3.58 -1.78
N ILE A 77 -3.33 2.78 -1.53
CA ILE A 77 -3.08 2.21 -0.20
C ILE A 77 -2.93 3.32 0.85
N LEU A 78 -2.09 4.32 0.59
CA LEU A 78 -1.85 5.43 1.52
C LEU A 78 -3.11 6.27 1.76
N LYS A 79 -3.90 6.55 0.72
CA LYS A 79 -5.18 7.24 0.83
C LYS A 79 -6.15 6.47 1.72
N ALA A 80 -6.23 5.16 1.52
CA ALA A 80 -7.11 4.30 2.31
C ALA A 80 -6.72 4.26 3.79
N LEU A 81 -5.43 4.12 4.10
CA LEU A 81 -4.95 4.08 5.47
C LEU A 81 -5.07 5.43 6.19
N TYR A 82 -4.72 6.53 5.51
CA TYR A 82 -4.44 7.81 6.19
C TYR A 82 -5.36 8.96 5.81
N GLN A 83 -6.00 8.92 4.63
CA GLN A 83 -6.79 10.05 4.13
C GLN A 83 -8.30 9.82 4.18
N HIS A 84 -8.79 8.61 3.89
CA HIS A 84 -10.23 8.34 3.76
C HIS A 84 -11.00 8.65 5.04
N LYS A 85 -10.53 8.20 6.22
CA LYS A 85 -11.21 8.50 7.50
C LYS A 85 -11.38 10.01 7.71
N THR A 86 -10.32 10.77 7.49
CA THR A 86 -10.33 12.23 7.62
C THR A 86 -11.26 12.88 6.59
N LEU A 87 -11.24 12.42 5.34
CA LEU A 87 -12.08 12.94 4.27
C LEU A 87 -13.58 12.69 4.55
N ILE A 88 -13.93 11.47 4.93
CA ILE A 88 -15.30 11.10 5.30
C ILE A 88 -15.78 11.89 6.52
N ALA A 89 -14.94 12.04 7.55
CA ALA A 89 -15.30 12.82 8.73
C ALA A 89 -15.59 14.29 8.38
N ARG A 90 -14.79 14.89 7.48
CA ARG A 90 -15.04 16.25 6.97
C ARG A 90 -16.38 16.35 6.23
N MET A 91 -16.69 15.37 5.38
CA MET A 91 -17.97 15.32 4.66
C MET A 91 -19.16 15.21 5.63
N GLN A 92 -19.07 14.34 6.63
CA GLN A 92 -20.12 14.18 7.64
C GLN A 92 -20.36 15.47 8.43
N LYS A 93 -19.29 16.17 8.83
CA LYS A 93 -19.40 17.48 9.49
C LYS A 93 -20.14 18.53 8.65
N LEU A 94 -19.92 18.56 7.34
CA LEU A 94 -20.65 19.46 6.43
C LEU A 94 -22.15 19.15 6.36
N LYS A 95 -22.54 17.87 6.50
CA LYS A 95 -23.96 17.48 6.54
C LYS A 95 -24.61 17.93 7.85
N SER A 96 -23.95 17.68 8.99
CA SER A 96 -24.46 18.08 10.31
C SER A 96 -24.55 19.60 10.48
N ALA A 97 -23.66 20.37 9.85
CA ALA A 97 -23.70 21.83 9.90
C ALA A 97 -24.82 22.46 9.03
N LYS A 98 -25.44 21.68 8.13
CA LYS A 98 -26.47 22.16 7.19
C LYS A 98 -27.90 21.77 7.59
N ILE A 99 -28.09 21.03 8.68
CA ILE A 99 -29.40 20.70 9.23
C ILE A 99 -29.54 21.53 10.51
N PRO A 100 -30.45 22.52 10.58
CA PRO A 100 -30.68 23.31 11.79
C PRO A 100 -31.25 22.46 12.92
#